data_AF-A0A6L4ANT7-F1
#
_entry.id   AF-A0A6L4ANT7-F1
#
_cell.length_a   1.000
_cell.length_b   1.000
_cell.length_c   1.000
_cell.angle_alpha   90.00
_cell.angle_beta   90.00
_cell.angle_gamma   90.00
#
_symmetry.space_group_name_H-M   'P 1'
#
loop_
_entity.id
_entity.type
_entity.pdbx_description
1 polymer ?
#
loop_
_entity_poly.entity_id
_entity_poly.type
_entity_poly.pdbx_seq_one_letter_code
_entity_poly.pdbx_strand_id
1 'polypeptide(L)'
;MTVEVLDGRIAKVEVMRGAPCGATWDAARKLVGIAVEDAARAIGLEVQYFCSANPAGWDPIHGKSPVHFAGRVHSKAMQDALERLDRY
;
A
#
# COMPACT_ATOMS: atom_id res chain seq x y z
N MET A 1 7.88 1.83 -3.88
CA MET A 1 7.07 1.98 -5.11
C MET A 1 7.27 3.37 -5.66
N THR A 2 7.02 3.58 -6.94
CA THR A 2 6.91 4.89 -7.58
C THR A 2 5.46 5.08 -8.02
N VAL A 3 5.02 6.34 -8.09
CA VAL A 3 3.64 6.70 -8.34
C VAL A 3 3.62 7.84 -9.35
N GLU A 4 2.73 7.75 -10.32
CA GLU A 4 2.43 8.84 -11.26
C GLU A 4 1.03 9.35 -10.94
N VAL A 5 0.87 10.67 -10.88
CA VAL A 5 -0.39 11.36 -10.56
C VAL A 5 -0.83 12.17 -11.75
N LEU A 6 -2.11 12.09 -12.09
CA LEU A 6 -2.77 12.91 -13.10
C LEU A 6 -4.10 13.42 -12.52
N ASP A 7 -4.33 14.73 -12.63
CA ASP A 7 -5.57 15.38 -12.15
C ASP A 7 -5.94 15.04 -10.70
N GLY A 8 -4.94 14.97 -9.80
CA GLY A 8 -5.13 14.63 -8.39
C GLY A 8 -5.46 13.17 -8.11
N ARG A 9 -5.31 12.29 -9.11
CA ARG A 9 -5.57 10.84 -8.99
C ARG A 9 -4.35 10.03 -9.38
N ILE A 10 -4.27 8.82 -8.83
CA ILE A 10 -3.23 7.86 -9.16
C ILE A 10 -3.42 7.39 -10.60
N ALA A 11 -2.49 7.72 -11.48
CA ALA A 11 -2.47 7.28 -12.87
C ALA A 11 -1.77 5.93 -13.01
N LYS A 12 -0.68 5.72 -12.26
CA LYS A 12 0.11 4.49 -12.30
C LYS A 12 0.87 4.29 -10.99
N VAL A 13 1.06 3.02 -10.63
CA VAL A 13 1.89 2.60 -9.51
C VAL A 13 2.85 1.52 -9.99
N GLU A 14 4.14 1.71 -9.76
CA GLU A 14 5.17 0.74 -10.09
C GLU A 14 5.84 0.21 -8.81
N VAL A 15 5.80 -1.11 -8.66
CA VAL A 15 6.30 -1.81 -7.48
C VAL A 15 7.77 -2.21 -7.70
N MET A 16 8.68 -1.41 -7.14
CA MET A 16 10.13 -1.69 -7.20
C MET A 16 10.55 -2.89 -6.33
N ARG A 17 9.91 -3.04 -5.16
CA ARG A 17 10.13 -4.11 -4.18
C ARG A 17 8.79 -4.41 -3.53
N GLY A 18 8.40 -5.67 -3.48
CA GLY A 18 7.10 -6.11 -2.96
C GLY A 18 7.22 -7.29 -2.01
N ALA A 19 6.12 -7.58 -1.30
CA ALA A 19 6.00 -8.71 -0.41
C ALA A 19 6.04 -10.03 -1.19
N PRO A 20 6.78 -11.05 -0.73
CA PRO A 20 7.03 -12.28 -1.50
C PRO A 20 5.75 -13.08 -1.83
N CYS A 21 4.65 -12.83 -1.12
CA CYS A 21 3.35 -13.46 -1.37
C CYS A 21 2.58 -12.85 -2.57
N GLY A 22 3.07 -11.77 -3.18
CA GLY A 22 2.41 -11.13 -4.33
C GLY A 22 1.44 -9.99 -3.97
N ALA A 23 1.01 -9.89 -2.71
CA ALA A 23 -0.02 -8.94 -2.27
C ALA A 23 0.26 -7.48 -2.63
N THR A 24 1.53 -7.06 -2.67
CA THR A 24 1.92 -5.70 -3.07
C THR A 24 1.49 -5.37 -4.50
N TRP A 25 1.69 -6.30 -5.44
CA TRP A 25 1.35 -6.08 -6.84
C TRP A 25 -0.17 -6.11 -7.03
N ASP A 26 -0.88 -7.00 -6.33
CA ASP A 26 -2.33 -7.10 -6.42
C ASP A 26 -3.01 -5.83 -5.88
N ALA A 27 -2.56 -5.35 -4.73
CA ALA A 27 -3.05 -4.11 -4.14
C ALA A 27 -2.70 -2.88 -4.98
N ALA A 28 -1.48 -2.80 -5.53
CA ALA A 28 -1.07 -1.65 -6.36
C ALA A 28 -1.96 -1.47 -7.60
N ARG A 29 -2.40 -2.58 -8.24
CA ARG A 29 -3.30 -2.53 -9.40
C ARG A 29 -4.67 -1.93 -9.08
N LYS A 30 -5.11 -1.99 -7.82
CA LYS A 30 -6.40 -1.45 -7.37
C LYS A 30 -6.39 0.06 -7.16
N LEU A 31 -5.22 0.71 -7.19
CA LEU A 31 -5.11 2.13 -6.84
C LEU A 31 -5.31 3.06 -8.02
N VAL A 32 -5.22 2.58 -9.26
CA VAL A 32 -5.40 3.42 -10.44
C VAL A 32 -6.80 4.06 -10.40
N GLY A 33 -6.85 5.39 -10.49
CA GLY A 33 -8.05 6.20 -10.41
C GLY A 33 -8.45 6.64 -8.99
N ILE A 34 -7.80 6.14 -7.93
CA ILE A 34 -8.03 6.60 -6.56
C ILE A 34 -7.44 8.01 -6.39
N ALA A 35 -8.11 8.85 -5.59
CA ALA A 35 -7.63 10.18 -5.24
C ALA A 35 -6.35 10.09 -4.39
N VAL A 36 -5.41 11.02 -4.59
CA VAL A 36 -4.09 10.98 -3.92
C VAL A 36 -4.23 10.97 -2.39
N GLU A 37 -5.16 11.75 -1.86
CA GLU A 37 -5.49 11.84 -0.44
C GLU A 37 -5.94 10.50 0.18
N ASP A 38 -6.53 9.63 -0.62
CA ASP A 38 -7.02 8.31 -0.20
C ASP A 38 -6.03 7.18 -0.47
N ALA A 39 -5.04 7.39 -1.35
CA ALA A 39 -4.18 6.34 -1.88
C ALA A 39 -3.44 5.56 -0.78
N ALA A 40 -2.94 6.26 0.24
CA ALA A 40 -2.23 5.63 1.37
C ALA A 40 -3.15 4.75 2.23
N ARG A 41 -4.39 5.18 2.44
CA ARG A 41 -5.41 4.41 3.17
C ARG A 41 -5.86 3.21 2.34
N ALA A 42 -6.11 3.43 1.04
CA ALA A 42 -6.58 2.41 0.11
C ALA A 42 -5.59 1.25 -0.01
N ILE A 43 -4.30 1.52 -0.27
CA ILE A 43 -3.30 0.45 -0.39
C ILE A 43 -3.14 -0.36 0.90
N GLY A 44 -3.21 0.31 2.06
CA GLY A 44 -3.15 -0.37 3.35
C GLY A 44 -4.30 -1.33 3.57
N LEU A 45 -5.48 -1.02 3.05
CA LEU A 45 -6.65 -1.89 3.09
C LEU A 45 -6.56 -3.01 2.05
N GLU A 46 -6.26 -2.69 0.79
CA GLU A 46 -6.17 -3.69 -0.29
C GLU A 46 -5.14 -4.77 0.02
N VAL A 47 -3.98 -4.40 0.56
CA VAL A 47 -2.95 -5.37 0.96
C VAL A 47 -3.46 -6.34 2.01
N GLN A 48 -4.31 -5.91 2.95
CA GLN A 48 -4.88 -6.80 3.97
C GLN A 48 -5.75 -7.89 3.35
N TYR A 49 -6.46 -7.59 2.26
CA TYR A 49 -7.27 -8.57 1.54
C TYR A 49 -6.44 -9.54 0.70
N PHE A 50 -5.35 -9.08 0.08
CA PHE A 50 -4.49 -9.93 -0.75
C PHE A 50 -3.38 -10.66 0.02
N CYS A 51 -3.15 -10.30 1.28
CA CYS A 51 -2.10 -10.91 2.08
C CYS A 51 -2.41 -12.38 2.40
N SER A 52 -1.42 -13.25 2.26
CA SER A 52 -1.51 -14.66 2.65
C SER A 52 -1.23 -14.92 4.13
N ALA A 53 -0.89 -13.89 4.91
CA ALA A 53 -0.64 -14.03 6.34
C ALA A 53 -1.95 -14.27 7.10
N ASN A 54 -1.89 -15.01 8.21
CA ASN A 54 -3.08 -15.33 9.00
C ASN A 54 -3.71 -14.05 9.58
N PRO A 55 -4.93 -13.66 9.16
CA PRO A 55 -5.58 -12.44 9.65
C PRO A 55 -6.02 -12.55 11.12
N ALA A 56 -6.19 -13.77 11.64
CA ALA A 56 -6.53 -14.04 13.04
C ALA A 56 -5.30 -14.24 13.94
N GLY A 57 -4.09 -14.27 13.38
CA GLY A 57 -2.87 -14.39 14.17
C GLY A 57 -2.65 -13.13 15.00
N TRP A 58 -2.33 -13.26 16.29
CA TRP A 58 -1.95 -12.12 17.12
C TRP A 58 -0.43 -11.94 17.12
N ASP A 59 0.05 -10.76 16.75
CA ASP A 59 1.46 -10.40 16.85
C ASP A 59 1.72 -9.60 18.14
N PRO A 60 2.48 -10.14 19.11
CA PRO A 60 2.77 -9.45 20.37
C PRO A 60 3.66 -8.21 20.21
N ILE A 61 4.43 -8.09 19.12
CA ILE A 61 5.28 -6.92 18.85
C ILE A 61 4.42 -5.74 18.38
N HIS A 62 3.43 -6.03 17.54
CA HIS A 62 2.65 -5.01 16.84
C HIS A 62 1.24 -4.80 17.40
N GLY A 63 0.81 -5.61 18.36
CA GLY A 63 -0.49 -5.51 19.04
C GLY A 63 -1.69 -5.65 18.10
N LYS A 64 -1.50 -6.29 16.93
CA LYS A 64 -2.49 -6.52 15.87
C LYS A 64 -2.10 -7.74 15.07
N SER A 65 -2.94 -8.16 14.13
CA SER A 65 -2.57 -9.27 13.26
C SER A 65 -1.54 -8.91 12.18
N PRO A 66 -0.77 -9.88 11.67
CA PRO A 66 0.25 -9.65 10.65
C PRO A 66 -0.25 -8.91 9.41
N VAL A 67 -1.50 -9.11 9.02
CA VAL A 67 -2.10 -8.37 7.87
C VAL A 67 -2.22 -6.87 8.16
N HIS A 68 -2.54 -6.47 9.40
CA HIS A 68 -2.56 -5.05 9.78
C HIS A 68 -1.16 -4.44 9.75
N PHE A 69 -0.14 -5.21 10.14
CA PHE A 69 1.25 -4.77 10.01
C PHE A 69 1.61 -4.58 8.53
N ALA A 70 1.27 -5.54 7.65
CA ALA A 70 1.45 -5.41 6.22
C ALA A 70 0.75 -4.17 5.66
N GLY A 71 -0.50 -3.91 6.06
CA GLY A 71 -1.24 -2.71 5.68
C GLY A 71 -0.50 -1.42 6.05
N ARG A 72 0.00 -1.30 7.29
CA ARG A 72 0.77 -0.11 7.73
C ARG A 72 2.05 0.10 6.93
N VAL A 73 2.79 -0.97 6.65
CA VAL A 73 4.03 -0.90 5.86
C VAL A 73 3.74 -0.35 4.46
N HIS A 74 2.67 -0.81 3.83
CA HIS A 74 2.31 -0.38 2.48
C HIS A 74 1.71 1.04 2.45
N SER A 75 0.90 1.41 3.45
CA SER A 75 0.46 2.80 3.63
C SER A 75 1.63 3.76 3.75
N LYS A 76 2.64 3.43 4.58
CA LYS A 76 3.84 4.27 4.72
C LYS A 76 4.63 4.33 3.41
N ALA A 77 4.81 3.20 2.73
CA ALA A 77 5.50 3.18 1.44
C ALA A 77 4.82 4.01 0.35
N MET A 78 3.49 4.13 0.38
CA MET A 78 2.73 5.03 -0.50
C MET A 78 2.90 6.49 -0.09
N GLN A 79 2.80 6.82 1.20
CA GLN A 79 3.08 8.17 1.71
C GLN A 79 4.47 8.65 1.29
N ASP A 80 5.49 7.83 1.50
CA ASP A 80 6.86 8.14 1.10
C ASP A 80 7.02 8.31 -0.42
N ALA A 81 6.17 7.67 -1.22
CA ALA A 81 6.19 7.84 -2.67
C ALA A 81 5.55 9.17 -3.08
N LEU A 82 4.43 9.54 -2.46
CA LEU A 82 3.74 10.81 -2.69
C LEU A 82 4.57 12.00 -2.19
N GLU A 83 5.17 11.92 -1.00
CA GLU A 83 6.05 12.96 -0.46
C GLU A 83 7.29 13.23 -1.36
N ARG A 84 7.73 12.23 -2.13
CA ARG A 84 8.83 12.42 -3.11
C ARG A 84 8.38 13.16 -4.35
N LEU A 85 7.09 13.11 -4.72
CA LEU A 85 6.54 13.89 -5.82
C LEU A 85 6.48 15.37 -5.45
N ASP A 86 6.09 15.69 -4.22
CA ASP A 86 5.99 17.08 -3.73
C ASP A 86 7.36 17.77 -3.57
N ARG A 87 8.45 17.00 -3.57
CA ARG A 87 9.83 17.50 -3.39
C ARG A 87 10.50 17.95 -4.69
N TYR A 88 9.81 17.91 -5.81
CA TYR A 88 10.26 18.33 -7.15
C TYR A 88 9.21 19.19 -7.85
#